data_AF-A0A379Z113-F1
#
_entry.id   AF-A0A379Z113-F1
#
_cell.length_a   1.000
_cell.length_b   1.000
_cell.length_c   1.000
_cell.angle_alpha   90.00
_cell.angle_beta   90.00
_cell.angle_gamma   90.00
#
_symmetry.space_group_name_H-M   'P 1'
#
loop_
_entity.id
_entity.type
_entity.pdbx_description
1 polymer ?
#
loop_
_entity_poly.entity_id
_entity_poly.type
_entity_poly.pdbx_seq_one_letter_code
_entity_poly.pdbx_strand_id
1 'polypeptide(L)'
;MVQIQRSKNHKLIIAALVLSICLLGLWLYLSRSAQPSPHAAIIENDELLALAAESQPNPDIYASSLVKPGDPLFAGLKALQEGKDDIAVEVFGKMAEDGNTDAMLWYGLTNMGAGVYGTASAVEWINKAAQQGNPYAMRRLVPAGETLQNCEWYLGSYCDDAWADKAREAFQQRLQANPDDVLSRYAASMDADRAAEAAKQKYYAPMVSLAHKYGKAYEAGELSEADAAKVVTLLKMAANDNFAPAMYRLSTSFRKYIGQDKALVYAKRALAIGYNSNAIRSIYWAYQGNYKAERKRDNLLLSLPYAYVANEYFRNDSYLMRIKHHTREMNLPLTEAEISAAKEQAEKIISEITPVIYIDAIYDVEAYH
;
A
#
# COMPACT_ATOMS: atom_id res chain seq x y z
N MET A 1 -18.63 46.24 -55.30
CA MET A 1 -17.84 44.98 -55.33
C MET A 1 -16.92 44.76 -54.11
N VAL A 2 -16.34 45.81 -53.49
CA VAL A 2 -15.36 45.68 -52.39
C VAL A 2 -15.92 45.09 -51.08
N GLN A 3 -17.17 45.38 -50.72
CA GLN A 3 -17.82 44.88 -49.49
C GLN A 3 -18.07 43.35 -49.50
N ILE A 4 -18.43 42.79 -50.65
CA ILE A 4 -18.75 41.35 -50.80
C ILE A 4 -17.47 40.49 -50.68
N GLN A 5 -16.35 41.01 -51.19
CA GLN A 5 -15.05 40.33 -51.17
C GLN A 5 -14.45 40.28 -49.76
N ARG A 6 -14.64 41.35 -48.97
CA ARG A 6 -14.22 41.41 -47.56
C ARG A 6 -14.99 40.43 -46.68
N SER A 7 -16.30 40.28 -46.93
CA SER A 7 -17.18 39.32 -46.24
C SER A 7 -16.80 37.85 -46.53
N LYS A 8 -16.50 37.52 -47.80
CA LYS A 8 -16.01 36.17 -48.16
C LYS A 8 -14.67 35.84 -47.50
N ASN A 9 -13.72 36.77 -47.49
CA ASN A 9 -12.43 36.55 -46.85
C ASN A 9 -12.55 36.37 -45.33
N HIS A 10 -13.45 37.10 -44.66
CA HIS A 10 -13.70 36.89 -43.23
C HIS A 10 -14.31 35.52 -42.94
N LYS A 11 -15.26 35.05 -43.77
CA LYS A 11 -15.85 33.70 -43.61
C LYS A 11 -14.83 32.58 -43.85
N LEU A 12 -13.92 32.75 -44.80
CA LEU A 12 -12.82 31.81 -45.06
C LEU A 12 -11.82 31.75 -43.91
N ILE A 13 -11.47 32.90 -43.32
CA ILE A 13 -10.58 32.97 -42.16
C ILE A 13 -11.21 32.30 -40.94
N ILE A 14 -12.49 32.57 -40.68
CA ILE A 14 -13.23 31.94 -39.57
C ILE A 14 -13.33 30.42 -39.77
N ALA A 15 -13.64 29.97 -40.99
CA ALA A 15 -13.70 28.54 -41.30
C ALA A 15 -12.35 27.84 -41.11
N ALA A 16 -11.24 28.46 -41.51
CA ALA A 16 -9.89 27.93 -41.32
C ALA A 16 -9.47 27.87 -39.84
N LEU A 17 -9.89 28.87 -39.03
CA LEU A 17 -9.68 28.89 -37.58
C LEU A 17 -10.46 27.79 -36.88
N VAL A 18 -11.73 27.60 -37.22
CA VAL A 18 -12.58 26.53 -36.65
C VAL A 18 -12.01 25.16 -37.02
N LEU A 19 -11.61 24.94 -38.28
CA LEU A 19 -11.02 23.68 -38.71
C LEU A 19 -9.69 23.40 -37.98
N SER A 20 -8.85 24.42 -37.80
CA SER A 20 -7.60 24.30 -37.03
C SER A 20 -7.85 23.94 -35.57
N ILE A 21 -8.85 24.54 -34.93
CA ILE A 21 -9.24 24.22 -33.55
C ILE A 21 -9.80 22.79 -33.44
N CYS A 22 -10.61 22.35 -34.41
CA CYS A 22 -11.12 20.98 -34.46
C CYS A 22 -9.99 19.96 -34.66
N LEU A 23 -9.03 20.24 -35.53
CA LEU A 23 -7.86 19.38 -35.77
C LEU A 23 -6.93 19.35 -34.55
N LEU A 24 -6.73 20.47 -33.86
CA LEU A 24 -6.00 20.51 -32.59
C LEU A 24 -6.73 19.72 -31.50
N GLY A 25 -8.06 19.84 -31.42
CA GLY A 25 -8.89 19.09 -30.48
C GLY A 25 -8.86 17.58 -30.75
N LEU A 26 -8.93 17.17 -32.01
CA LEU A 26 -8.76 15.76 -32.43
C LEU A 26 -7.34 15.28 -32.13
N TRP A 27 -6.31 16.07 -32.41
CA TRP A 27 -4.92 15.71 -32.09
C TRP A 27 -4.69 15.58 -30.58
N LEU A 28 -5.23 16.48 -29.76
CA LEU A 28 -5.20 16.40 -28.29
C LEU A 28 -6.02 15.22 -27.74
N TYR A 29 -7.13 14.87 -28.39
CA TYR A 29 -7.96 13.73 -28.00
C TYR A 29 -7.31 12.39 -28.38
N LEU A 30 -6.76 12.27 -29.61
CA LEU A 30 -6.03 11.09 -30.06
C LEU A 30 -4.69 10.92 -29.33
N SER A 31 -3.98 12.00 -28.98
CA SER A 31 -2.76 11.93 -28.17
C SER A 31 -3.04 11.56 -26.71
N ARG A 32 -4.20 11.94 -26.14
CA ARG A 32 -4.66 11.41 -24.84
C ARG A 32 -4.88 9.89 -24.86
N SER A 33 -5.34 9.32 -25.98
CA SER A 33 -5.46 7.87 -26.13
C SER A 33 -4.14 7.14 -26.41
N ALA A 34 -3.06 7.88 -26.70
CA ALA A 34 -1.73 7.34 -26.99
C ALA A 34 -0.70 7.56 -25.88
N GLN A 35 -1.07 8.22 -24.77
CA GLN A 35 -0.21 8.23 -23.60
C GLN A 35 -0.20 6.81 -22.99
N PRO A 36 0.98 6.20 -22.79
CA PRO A 36 1.05 4.94 -22.07
C PRO A 36 0.36 5.11 -20.73
N SER A 37 -0.48 4.14 -20.36
CA SER A 37 -1.15 4.15 -19.06
C SER A 37 -0.09 4.36 -17.99
N PRO A 38 -0.26 5.29 -17.02
CA PRO A 38 0.72 5.49 -15.94
C PRO A 38 0.94 4.23 -15.08
N HIS A 39 0.19 3.16 -15.33
CA HIS A 39 0.36 1.84 -14.74
C HIS A 39 1.42 1.01 -15.47
N ALA A 40 1.57 1.21 -16.79
CA ALA A 40 2.29 0.33 -17.72
C ALA A 40 3.79 0.21 -17.45
N ALA A 41 4.38 1.23 -16.81
CA ALA A 41 5.81 1.34 -16.54
C ALA A 41 6.44 0.07 -15.94
N ILE A 42 5.76 -0.60 -15.00
CA ILE A 42 6.32 -1.79 -14.35
C ILE A 42 6.21 -3.07 -15.19
N ILE A 43 5.17 -3.21 -16.03
CA ILE A 43 4.95 -4.41 -16.88
C ILE A 43 5.56 -4.28 -18.28
N GLU A 44 6.05 -3.09 -18.61
CA GLU A 44 6.82 -2.79 -19.83
C GLU A 44 8.33 -2.75 -19.57
N ASN A 45 8.77 -2.89 -18.31
CA ASN A 45 10.19 -2.91 -17.95
C ASN A 45 10.78 -4.32 -18.11
N ASP A 46 11.41 -4.58 -19.25
CA ASP A 46 12.00 -5.88 -19.59
C ASP A 46 13.09 -6.33 -18.62
N GLU A 47 13.91 -5.42 -18.10
CA GLU A 47 14.98 -5.72 -17.15
C GLU A 47 14.40 -6.19 -15.81
N LEU A 48 13.40 -5.49 -15.29
CA LEU A 48 12.70 -5.86 -14.06
C LEU A 48 11.99 -7.21 -14.22
N LEU A 49 11.37 -7.48 -15.38
CA LEU A 49 10.73 -8.76 -15.66
C LEU A 49 11.74 -9.90 -15.75
N ALA A 50 12.93 -9.66 -16.34
CA ALA A 50 14.02 -10.64 -16.36
C ALA A 50 14.52 -10.96 -14.94
N LEU A 51 14.77 -9.93 -14.13
CA LEU A 51 15.13 -10.12 -12.71
C LEU A 51 14.06 -10.90 -11.95
N ALA A 52 12.79 -10.58 -12.18
CA ALA A 52 11.67 -11.25 -11.52
C ALA A 52 11.54 -12.72 -11.93
N ALA A 53 11.82 -13.05 -13.19
CA ALA A 53 11.81 -14.42 -13.70
C ALA A 53 12.90 -15.30 -13.06
N GLU A 54 14.05 -14.71 -12.71
CA GLU A 54 15.16 -15.41 -12.05
C GLU A 54 15.02 -15.45 -10.52
N SER A 55 14.11 -14.65 -9.94
CA SER A 55 13.97 -14.51 -8.49
C SER A 55 13.72 -15.84 -7.78
N GLN A 56 14.43 -16.05 -6.68
CA GLN A 56 14.29 -17.22 -5.79
C GLN A 56 13.95 -16.77 -4.37
N PRO A 57 13.30 -17.62 -3.55
CA PRO A 57 13.03 -17.31 -2.15
C PRO A 57 14.31 -16.88 -1.41
N ASN A 58 14.29 -15.69 -0.85
CA ASN A 58 15.42 -15.12 -0.13
C ASN A 58 15.38 -15.59 1.33
N PRO A 59 16.46 -16.21 1.86
CA PRO A 59 16.51 -16.62 3.26
C PRO A 59 16.56 -15.43 4.24
N ASP A 60 16.99 -14.24 3.81
CA ASP A 60 16.89 -13.03 4.63
C ASP A 60 15.45 -12.52 4.65
N ILE A 61 14.78 -12.71 5.79
CA ILE A 61 13.40 -12.26 6.00
C ILE A 61 13.27 -10.73 5.98
N TYR A 62 14.37 -9.99 6.18
CA TYR A 62 14.41 -8.52 6.19
C TYR A 62 14.91 -7.93 4.88
N ALA A 63 15.02 -8.72 3.81
CA ALA A 63 15.59 -8.29 2.53
C ALA A 63 14.88 -7.08 1.91
N SER A 64 13.55 -6.98 2.07
CA SER A 64 12.74 -5.85 1.61
C SER A 64 12.36 -4.86 2.72
N SER A 65 12.90 -5.02 3.93
CA SER A 65 12.57 -4.20 5.10
C SER A 65 13.54 -3.04 5.22
N LEU A 66 13.05 -1.81 5.07
CA LEU A 66 13.86 -0.60 5.26
C LEU A 66 14.20 -0.37 6.74
N VAL A 67 13.31 -0.80 7.64
CA VAL A 67 13.48 -0.72 9.09
C VAL A 67 13.66 -2.14 9.64
N LYS A 68 14.77 -2.39 10.34
CA LYS A 68 15.14 -3.72 10.86
C LYS A 68 15.24 -3.70 12.38
N PRO A 69 15.24 -4.87 13.07
CA PRO A 69 15.52 -4.91 14.49
C PRO A 69 16.82 -4.17 14.83
N GLY A 70 16.76 -3.28 15.83
CA GLY A 70 17.85 -2.38 16.19
C GLY A 70 17.69 -0.95 15.67
N ASP A 71 16.82 -0.72 14.68
CA ASP A 71 16.42 0.63 14.29
C ASP A 71 15.52 1.26 15.38
N PRO A 72 15.74 2.55 15.74
CA PRO A 72 14.94 3.23 16.75
C PRO A 72 13.43 3.22 16.49
N LEU A 73 12.99 3.27 15.23
CA LEU A 73 11.57 3.30 14.86
C LEU A 73 10.92 1.91 14.84
N PHE A 74 11.71 0.83 14.90
CA PHE A 74 11.22 -0.54 14.72
C PHE A 74 10.08 -0.89 15.67
N ALA A 75 10.22 -0.56 16.96
CA ALA A 75 9.21 -0.91 17.97
C ALA A 75 7.86 -0.22 17.71
N GLY A 76 7.89 1.07 17.36
CA GLY A 76 6.69 1.85 17.07
C GLY A 76 6.01 1.38 15.78
N LEU A 77 6.79 1.16 14.71
CA LEU A 77 6.24 0.68 13.44
C LEU A 77 5.68 -0.74 13.55
N LYS A 78 6.35 -1.61 14.30
CA LYS A 78 5.83 -2.94 14.61
C LYS A 78 4.48 -2.85 15.31
N ALA A 79 4.36 -2.01 16.35
CA ALA A 79 3.12 -1.82 17.08
C ALA A 79 1.99 -1.31 16.17
N LEU A 80 2.29 -0.31 15.32
CA LEU A 80 1.34 0.26 14.38
C LEU A 80 0.83 -0.78 13.36
N GLN A 81 1.73 -1.57 12.76
CA GLN A 81 1.36 -2.65 11.84
C GLN A 81 0.52 -3.74 12.53
N GLU A 82 0.75 -3.98 13.82
CA GLU A 82 -0.01 -4.94 14.63
C GLU A 82 -1.38 -4.39 15.09
N GLY A 83 -1.73 -3.14 14.77
CA GLY A 83 -2.96 -2.48 15.22
C GLY A 83 -2.94 -2.10 16.71
N LYS A 84 -1.74 -1.88 17.27
CA LYS A 84 -1.52 -1.49 18.67
C LYS A 84 -1.17 -0.01 18.75
N ASP A 85 -2.12 0.82 18.33
CA ASP A 85 -1.94 2.26 18.17
C ASP A 85 -1.56 2.93 19.49
N ASP A 86 -2.10 2.46 20.62
CA ASP A 86 -1.73 2.88 21.98
C ASP A 86 -0.22 2.76 22.24
N ILE A 87 0.38 1.63 21.86
CA ILE A 87 1.82 1.38 22.03
C ILE A 87 2.62 2.22 21.02
N ALA A 88 2.15 2.33 19.78
CA ALA A 88 2.81 3.14 18.76
C ALA A 88 2.86 4.62 19.16
N VAL A 89 1.76 5.17 19.69
CA VAL A 89 1.67 6.54 20.23
C VAL A 89 2.69 6.75 21.34
N GLU A 90 2.77 5.85 22.33
CA GLU A 90 3.73 5.97 23.43
C GLU A 90 5.19 5.99 22.93
N VAL A 91 5.54 5.05 22.04
CA VAL A 91 6.90 4.92 21.50
C VAL A 91 7.28 6.16 20.68
N PHE A 92 6.45 6.54 19.71
CA PHE A 92 6.74 7.68 18.86
C PHE A 92 6.68 9.00 19.63
N GLY A 93 5.79 9.14 20.60
CA GLY A 93 5.63 10.36 21.40
C GLY A 93 6.89 10.70 22.18
N LYS A 94 7.47 9.71 22.88
CA LYS A 94 8.74 9.89 23.60
C LYS A 94 9.87 10.33 22.67
N MET A 95 10.02 9.65 21.53
CA MET A 95 11.07 9.99 20.56
C MET A 95 10.84 11.36 19.91
N ALA A 96 9.57 11.73 19.68
CA ALA A 96 9.18 13.03 19.14
C ALA A 96 9.48 14.16 20.13
N GLU A 97 9.26 13.94 21.43
CA GLU A 97 9.64 14.87 22.50
C GLU A 97 11.17 15.05 22.58
N ASP A 98 11.93 13.99 22.37
CA ASP A 98 13.40 14.01 22.29
C ASP A 98 13.94 14.67 20.99
N GLY A 99 13.07 15.12 20.08
CA GLY A 99 13.45 15.85 18.88
C GLY A 99 13.65 14.99 17.62
N ASN A 100 13.31 13.70 17.65
CA ASN A 100 13.40 12.85 16.47
C ASN A 100 12.30 13.21 15.46
N THR A 101 12.67 13.78 14.31
CA THR A 101 11.69 14.30 13.35
C THR A 101 10.93 13.22 12.57
N ASP A 102 11.52 12.03 12.38
CA ASP A 102 10.80 10.88 11.80
C ASP A 102 9.75 10.35 12.79
N ALA A 103 10.07 10.32 14.09
CA ALA A 103 9.11 9.96 15.12
C ALA A 103 8.00 11.01 15.27
N MET A 104 8.29 12.31 15.12
CA MET A 104 7.26 13.35 15.06
C MET A 104 6.26 13.10 13.93
N LEU A 105 6.75 12.72 12.74
CA LEU A 105 5.88 12.34 11.63
C LEU A 105 5.02 11.13 12.00
N TRP A 106 5.61 10.03 12.46
CA TRP A 106 4.87 8.82 12.82
C TRP A 106 3.90 9.01 13.98
N TYR A 107 4.26 9.82 14.98
CA TYR A 107 3.39 10.21 16.07
C TYR A 107 2.17 10.96 15.57
N GLY A 108 2.38 11.93 14.67
CA GLY A 108 1.29 12.62 14.00
C GLY A 108 0.40 11.67 13.20
N LEU A 109 0.98 10.85 12.32
CA LEU A 109 0.23 9.89 11.50
C LEU A 109 -0.61 8.93 12.34
N THR A 110 -0.06 8.42 13.45
CA THR A 110 -0.78 7.50 14.35
C THR A 110 -1.95 8.20 15.06
N ASN A 111 -1.78 9.45 15.49
CA ASN A 111 -2.84 10.19 16.19
C ASN A 111 -3.96 10.69 15.26
N MET A 112 -3.74 10.84 13.95
CA MET A 112 -4.81 11.19 13.01
C MET A 112 -5.95 10.17 13.01
N GLY A 113 -5.64 8.88 13.22
CA GLY A 113 -6.61 7.78 13.27
C GLY A 113 -7.45 7.71 14.56
N ALA A 114 -7.10 8.48 15.60
CA ALA A 114 -7.74 8.42 16.92
C ALA A 114 -9.05 9.26 17.05
N GLY A 115 -9.59 9.74 15.93
CA GLY A 115 -10.79 10.58 15.88
C GLY A 115 -10.50 12.09 16.01
N VAL A 116 -11.56 12.91 16.01
CA VAL A 116 -11.50 14.38 15.79
C VAL A 116 -10.52 15.12 16.72
N TYR A 117 -10.42 14.72 18.00
CA TYR A 117 -9.51 15.35 18.96
C TYR A 117 -8.04 14.93 18.77
N GLY A 118 -7.79 13.70 18.32
CA GLY A 118 -6.45 13.21 17.96
C GLY A 118 -5.92 13.91 16.71
N THR A 119 -6.81 14.24 15.77
CA THR A 119 -6.46 14.94 14.53
C THR A 119 -5.82 16.32 14.78
N ALA A 120 -6.32 17.12 15.73
CA ALA A 120 -5.76 18.45 15.98
C ALA A 120 -4.29 18.39 16.48
N SER A 121 -4.00 17.51 17.44
CA SER A 121 -2.63 17.30 17.94
C SER A 121 -1.73 16.68 16.87
N ALA A 122 -2.26 15.73 16.10
CA ALA A 122 -1.51 15.07 15.03
C ALA A 122 -0.94 16.03 13.99
N VAL A 123 -1.75 17.02 13.59
CA VAL A 123 -1.39 17.99 12.56
C VAL A 123 -0.24 18.89 13.03
N GLU A 124 -0.23 19.30 14.30
CA GLU A 124 0.85 20.12 14.88
C GLU A 124 2.19 19.38 14.84
N TRP A 125 2.19 18.08 15.12
CA TRP A 125 3.41 17.26 15.09
C TRP A 125 3.94 17.05 13.68
N ILE A 126 3.08 16.84 12.69
CA ILE A 126 3.50 16.77 11.28
C ILE A 126 4.09 18.10 10.82
N ASN A 127 3.45 19.22 11.16
CA ASN A 127 3.99 20.54 10.86
C ASN A 127 5.33 20.79 11.57
N LYS A 128 5.46 20.42 12.85
CA LYS A 128 6.71 20.55 13.59
C LYS A 128 7.83 19.71 12.96
N ALA A 129 7.55 18.48 12.54
CA ALA A 129 8.50 17.64 11.81
C ALA A 129 8.97 18.31 10.51
N ALA A 130 8.05 18.89 9.74
CA ALA A 130 8.36 19.61 8.51
C ALA A 130 9.21 20.85 8.76
N GLN A 131 8.87 21.66 9.77
CA GLN A 131 9.64 22.83 10.18
C GLN A 131 11.06 22.48 10.65
N GLN A 132 11.25 21.28 11.22
CA GLN A 132 12.56 20.77 11.64
C GLN A 132 13.31 19.99 10.54
N GLY A 133 12.88 20.08 9.28
CA GLY A 133 13.64 19.54 8.15
C GLY A 133 13.26 18.12 7.73
N ASN A 134 12.16 17.54 8.22
CA ASN A 134 11.72 16.23 7.76
C ASN A 134 11.09 16.31 6.36
N PRO A 135 11.72 15.78 5.29
CA PRO A 135 11.23 15.93 3.93
C PRO A 135 9.93 15.15 3.67
N TYR A 136 9.70 14.05 4.38
CA TYR A 136 8.46 13.28 4.26
C TYR A 136 7.29 14.03 4.89
N ALA A 137 7.50 14.69 6.03
CA ALA A 137 6.50 15.55 6.65
C ALA A 137 6.20 16.78 5.79
N MET A 138 7.22 17.45 5.25
CA MET A 138 7.03 18.55 4.29
C MET A 138 6.16 18.11 3.13
N ARG A 139 6.45 16.92 2.57
CA ARG A 139 5.68 16.36 1.46
C ARG A 139 4.21 16.14 1.83
N ARG A 140 3.90 15.71 3.06
CA ARG A 140 2.50 15.55 3.50
C ARG A 140 1.75 16.89 3.57
N LEU A 141 2.46 18.01 3.72
CA LEU A 141 1.90 19.37 3.77
C LEU A 141 1.75 20.03 2.40
N VAL A 142 2.01 19.31 1.30
CA VAL A 142 1.73 19.81 -0.05
C VAL A 142 0.24 19.55 -0.39
N PRO A 143 -0.50 20.54 -0.92
CA PRO A 143 -1.89 20.39 -1.35
C PRO A 143 -2.15 19.21 -2.32
N ALA A 144 -3.42 18.83 -2.45
CA ALA A 144 -3.84 17.65 -3.22
C ALA A 144 -3.52 17.78 -4.72
N GLY A 145 -3.16 16.67 -5.37
CA GLY A 145 -2.77 16.61 -6.79
C GLY A 145 -1.27 16.37 -7.01
N GLU A 146 -0.43 16.66 -6.01
CA GLU A 146 1.02 16.42 -6.03
C GLU A 146 1.49 15.25 -5.13
N THR A 147 0.62 14.78 -4.24
CA THR A 147 0.87 13.63 -3.35
C THR A 147 -0.34 12.69 -3.27
N LEU A 148 -0.15 11.50 -2.71
CA LEU A 148 -1.23 10.53 -2.48
C LEU A 148 -2.23 10.96 -1.38
N GLN A 149 -2.04 12.12 -0.75
CA GLN A 149 -2.81 12.56 0.41
C GLN A 149 -3.51 13.88 0.14
N ASN A 150 -4.79 13.93 0.54
CA ASN A 150 -5.55 15.17 0.56
C ASN A 150 -5.16 15.97 1.80
N CYS A 151 -4.02 16.67 1.74
CA CYS A 151 -3.56 17.55 2.81
C CYS A 151 -4.68 18.46 3.32
N GLU A 152 -5.45 19.04 2.40
CA GLU A 152 -6.53 20.00 2.68
C GLU A 152 -7.62 19.47 3.61
N TRP A 153 -7.86 18.15 3.62
CA TRP A 153 -8.93 17.55 4.43
C TRP A 153 -8.53 17.35 5.89
N TYR A 154 -7.24 17.12 6.15
CA TYR A 154 -6.75 16.69 7.47
C TYR A 154 -5.77 17.67 8.09
N LEU A 155 -4.91 18.28 7.27
CA LEU A 155 -3.80 19.15 7.70
C LEU A 155 -4.11 20.64 7.51
N GLY A 156 -5.18 20.96 6.77
CA GLY A 156 -5.85 22.26 6.74
C GLY A 156 -4.92 23.45 6.55
N SER A 157 -4.77 24.27 7.60
CA SER A 157 -4.02 25.54 7.58
C SER A 157 -2.51 25.40 7.35
N TYR A 158 -1.95 24.20 7.47
CA TYR A 158 -0.52 23.97 7.27
C TYR A 158 -0.19 23.55 5.83
N CYS A 159 -1.20 23.32 5.00
CA CYS A 159 -1.03 22.98 3.59
C CYS A 159 -0.55 24.19 2.80
N ASP A 160 0.59 24.07 2.14
CA ASP A 160 1.21 25.16 1.37
C ASP A 160 2.09 24.57 0.26
N ASP A 161 1.93 25.06 -0.98
CA ASP A 161 2.74 24.67 -2.13
C ASP A 161 4.25 24.92 -1.90
N ALA A 162 4.61 25.89 -1.04
CA ALA A 162 5.99 26.17 -0.66
C ALA A 162 6.69 24.97 -0.01
N TRP A 163 5.94 24.01 0.54
CA TRP A 163 6.54 22.78 1.06
C TRP A 163 7.10 21.87 -0.04
N ALA A 164 6.61 21.97 -1.28
CA ALA A 164 7.08 21.12 -2.38
C ALA A 164 8.56 21.38 -2.70
N ASP A 165 8.95 22.66 -2.80
CA ASP A 165 10.34 23.04 -3.07
C ASP A 165 11.26 22.70 -1.88
N LYS A 166 10.81 22.94 -0.64
CA LYS A 166 11.55 22.58 0.57
C LYS A 166 11.77 21.07 0.69
N ALA A 167 10.74 20.28 0.42
CA ALA A 167 10.83 18.82 0.42
C ALA A 167 11.83 18.34 -0.65
N ARG A 168 11.76 18.92 -1.86
CA ARG A 168 12.69 18.59 -2.95
C ARG A 168 14.14 18.89 -2.58
N GLU A 169 14.41 20.06 -2.01
CA GLU A 169 15.74 20.43 -1.53
C GLU A 169 16.23 19.48 -0.43
N ALA A 170 15.39 19.20 0.56
CA ALA A 170 15.74 18.29 1.65
C ALA A 170 16.00 16.85 1.17
N PHE A 171 15.25 16.34 0.19
CA PHE A 171 15.55 15.06 -0.45
C PHE A 171 16.86 15.08 -1.23
N GLN A 172 17.17 16.18 -1.94
CA GLN A 172 18.45 16.33 -2.62
C GLN A 172 19.62 16.31 -1.63
N GLN A 173 19.50 17.02 -0.50
CA GLN A 173 20.52 17.01 0.55
C GLN A 173 20.71 15.58 1.14
N ARG A 174 19.62 14.86 1.41
CA ARG A 174 19.70 13.45 1.85
C ARG A 174 20.41 12.56 0.83
N LEU A 175 20.11 12.72 -0.46
CA LEU A 175 20.74 11.94 -1.53
C LEU A 175 22.20 12.31 -1.79
N GLN A 176 22.61 13.55 -1.51
CA GLN A 176 24.02 13.93 -1.53
C GLN A 176 24.79 13.25 -0.39
N ALA A 177 24.19 13.15 0.79
CA ALA A 177 24.80 12.50 1.95
C ALA A 177 24.78 10.96 1.84
N ASN A 178 23.70 10.39 1.29
CA ASN A 178 23.53 8.97 1.07
C ASN A 178 22.89 8.73 -0.31
N PRO A 179 23.71 8.53 -1.36
CA PRO A 179 23.20 8.25 -2.70
C PRO A 179 22.36 6.97 -2.79
N ASP A 180 22.56 6.02 -1.89
CA ASP A 180 21.88 4.71 -1.89
C ASP A 180 20.54 4.74 -1.15
N ASP A 181 20.08 5.89 -0.65
CA ASP A 181 18.77 6.07 -0.04
C ASP A 181 17.64 5.94 -1.08
N VAL A 182 17.22 4.70 -1.31
CA VAL A 182 16.16 4.34 -2.26
C VAL A 182 14.82 5.00 -1.91
N LEU A 183 14.51 5.17 -0.63
CA LEU A 183 13.25 5.75 -0.18
C LEU A 183 13.21 7.24 -0.52
N SER A 184 14.26 7.99 -0.18
CA SER A 184 14.37 9.41 -0.53
C SER A 184 14.42 9.61 -2.05
N ARG A 185 15.12 8.73 -2.78
CA ARG A 185 15.20 8.76 -4.24
C ARG A 185 13.82 8.60 -4.87
N TYR A 186 13.02 7.66 -4.37
CA TYR A 186 11.66 7.48 -4.83
C TYR A 186 10.77 8.67 -4.42
N ALA A 187 10.81 9.09 -3.15
CA ALA A 187 9.99 10.16 -2.60
C ALA A 187 10.15 11.52 -3.31
N ALA A 188 11.36 11.80 -3.80
CA ALA A 188 11.69 13.04 -4.48
C ALA A 188 10.85 13.30 -5.76
N SER A 189 10.33 12.26 -6.41
CA SER A 189 9.43 12.42 -7.57
C SER A 189 8.14 11.61 -7.48
N MET A 190 8.13 10.48 -6.78
CA MET A 190 7.05 9.48 -6.77
C MET A 190 6.54 9.10 -8.16
N ASP A 191 7.44 9.14 -9.14
CA ASP A 191 7.14 8.80 -10.51
C ASP A 191 6.89 7.28 -10.63
N ALA A 192 5.89 6.90 -11.41
CA ALA A 192 5.61 5.49 -11.70
C ALA A 192 6.82 4.81 -12.38
N ASP A 193 7.57 5.54 -13.20
CA ASP A 193 8.78 5.01 -13.86
C ASP A 193 9.89 4.68 -12.86
N ARG A 194 9.90 5.36 -11.70
CA ARG A 194 10.83 5.04 -10.61
C ARG A 194 10.41 3.85 -9.78
N ALA A 195 9.18 3.36 -9.90
CA ALA A 195 8.75 2.17 -9.17
C ALA A 195 9.53 0.91 -9.58
N ALA A 196 9.90 0.81 -10.86
CA ALA A 196 10.74 -0.28 -11.35
C ALA A 196 12.16 -0.21 -10.77
N GLU A 197 12.78 0.97 -10.78
CA GLU A 197 14.11 1.19 -10.20
C GLU A 197 14.14 0.95 -8.68
N ALA A 198 13.12 1.39 -7.96
CA ALA A 198 12.94 1.09 -6.54
C ALA A 198 12.85 -0.42 -6.29
N ALA A 199 12.08 -1.14 -7.11
CA ALA A 199 11.91 -2.58 -6.98
C ALA A 199 13.22 -3.36 -7.25
N LYS A 200 14.08 -2.91 -8.18
CA LYS A 200 15.42 -3.48 -8.38
C LYS A 200 16.29 -3.39 -7.13
N GLN A 201 16.10 -2.35 -6.32
CA GLN A 201 16.77 -2.14 -5.03
C GLN A 201 16.00 -2.75 -3.85
N LYS A 202 15.09 -3.70 -4.11
CA LYS A 202 14.24 -4.37 -3.12
C LYS A 202 13.27 -3.49 -2.35
N TYR A 203 13.06 -2.25 -2.81
CA TYR A 203 12.00 -1.38 -2.31
C TYR A 203 10.72 -1.57 -3.14
N TYR A 204 9.87 -2.50 -2.70
CA TYR A 204 8.73 -2.97 -3.51
C TYR A 204 7.42 -2.20 -3.30
N ALA A 205 7.31 -1.34 -2.29
CA ALA A 205 6.07 -0.65 -1.96
C ALA A 205 5.44 0.10 -3.16
N PRO A 206 6.21 0.87 -3.97
CA PRO A 206 5.67 1.54 -5.15
C PRO A 206 5.10 0.58 -6.19
N MET A 207 5.87 -0.46 -6.52
CA MET A 207 5.47 -1.47 -7.50
C MET A 207 4.22 -2.22 -7.05
N VAL A 208 4.11 -2.56 -5.76
CA VAL A 208 2.92 -3.25 -5.21
C VAL A 208 1.71 -2.33 -5.15
N SER A 209 1.91 -1.03 -4.90
CA SER A 209 0.83 -0.02 -4.99
C SER A 209 0.27 0.05 -6.40
N LEU A 210 1.13 0.08 -7.43
CA LEU A 210 0.70 0.00 -8.84
C LEU A 210 0.02 -1.35 -9.14
N ALA A 211 0.56 -2.46 -8.66
CA ALA A 211 0.00 -3.80 -8.83
C ALA A 211 -1.41 -3.94 -8.21
N HIS A 212 -1.78 -3.14 -7.21
CA HIS A 212 -3.15 -3.11 -6.69
C HIS A 212 -4.15 -2.70 -7.77
N LYS A 213 -3.83 -1.68 -8.57
CA LYS A 213 -4.71 -1.19 -9.63
C LYS A 213 -4.86 -2.23 -10.74
N TYR A 214 -3.77 -2.93 -11.09
CA TYR A 214 -3.82 -4.10 -11.96
C TYR A 214 -4.69 -5.22 -11.40
N GLY A 215 -4.59 -5.50 -10.10
CA GLY A 215 -5.44 -6.47 -9.44
C GLY A 215 -6.93 -6.15 -9.58
N LYS A 216 -7.32 -4.88 -9.40
CA LYS A 216 -8.70 -4.43 -9.60
C LYS A 216 -9.16 -4.61 -11.06
N ALA A 217 -8.33 -4.22 -12.02
CA ALA A 217 -8.62 -4.41 -13.44
C ALA A 217 -8.76 -5.91 -13.80
N TYR A 218 -7.92 -6.77 -13.23
CA TYR A 218 -8.02 -8.22 -13.41
C TYR A 218 -9.33 -8.79 -12.84
N GLU A 219 -9.72 -8.37 -11.64
CA GLU A 219 -10.98 -8.79 -11.02
C GLU A 219 -12.22 -8.34 -11.83
N ALA A 220 -12.12 -7.19 -12.50
CA ALA A 220 -13.13 -6.66 -13.41
C ALA A 220 -13.13 -7.33 -14.80
N GLY A 221 -12.12 -8.14 -15.13
CA GLY A 221 -11.97 -8.76 -16.46
C GLY A 221 -11.44 -7.80 -17.53
N GLU A 222 -10.83 -6.68 -17.12
CA GLU A 222 -10.30 -5.63 -18.00
C GLU A 222 -8.80 -5.81 -18.28
N LEU A 223 -8.10 -6.63 -17.48
CA LEU A 223 -6.69 -6.95 -17.67
C LEU A 223 -6.53 -8.25 -18.47
N SER A 224 -5.67 -8.23 -19.48
CA SER A 224 -5.35 -9.43 -20.27
C SER A 224 -4.62 -10.48 -19.40
N GLU A 225 -4.79 -11.76 -19.73
CA GLU A 225 -4.05 -12.84 -19.04
C GLU A 225 -2.53 -12.71 -19.20
N ALA A 226 -2.06 -12.15 -20.33
CA ALA A 226 -0.64 -11.90 -20.58
C ALA A 226 -0.09 -10.82 -19.63
N ASP A 227 -0.82 -9.72 -19.43
CA ASP A 227 -0.40 -8.66 -18.51
C ASP A 227 -0.55 -9.10 -17.05
N ALA A 228 -1.61 -9.87 -16.73
CA ALA A 228 -1.77 -10.48 -15.42
C ALA A 228 -0.58 -11.38 -15.06
N ALA A 229 -0.08 -12.17 -16.04
CA ALA A 229 1.11 -13.01 -15.84
C ALA A 229 2.37 -12.20 -15.49
N LYS A 230 2.57 -11.05 -16.15
CA LYS A 230 3.67 -10.14 -15.83
C LYS A 230 3.55 -9.58 -14.41
N VAL A 231 2.38 -9.07 -14.04
CA VAL A 231 2.13 -8.54 -12.68
C VAL A 231 2.36 -9.61 -11.62
N VAL A 232 1.85 -10.83 -11.84
CA VAL A 232 2.06 -11.96 -10.93
C VAL A 232 3.54 -12.32 -10.80
N THR A 233 4.32 -12.24 -11.90
CA THR A 233 5.77 -12.49 -11.88
C THR A 233 6.50 -11.46 -11.01
N LEU A 234 6.17 -10.18 -11.18
CA LEU A 234 6.72 -9.10 -10.35
C LEU A 234 6.33 -9.24 -8.86
N LEU A 235 5.08 -9.57 -8.58
CA LEU A 235 4.63 -9.82 -7.20
C LEU A 235 5.32 -11.04 -6.57
N LYS A 236 5.62 -12.08 -7.36
CA LYS A 236 6.38 -13.24 -6.87
C LYS A 236 7.81 -12.87 -6.51
N MET A 237 8.48 -12.01 -7.27
CA MET A 237 9.80 -11.48 -6.92
C MET A 237 9.77 -10.78 -5.56
N ALA A 238 8.84 -9.84 -5.36
CA ALA A 238 8.70 -9.16 -4.08
C ALA A 238 8.35 -10.14 -2.92
N ALA A 239 7.49 -11.14 -3.19
CA ALA A 239 7.17 -12.18 -2.21
C ALA A 239 8.34 -13.13 -1.92
N ASN A 240 9.25 -13.31 -2.86
CA ASN A 240 10.48 -14.09 -2.68
C ASN A 240 11.45 -13.34 -1.76
N ASP A 241 11.51 -12.02 -1.83
CA ASP A 241 12.23 -11.14 -0.90
C ASP A 241 11.44 -10.80 0.38
N ASN A 242 10.41 -11.59 0.71
CA ASN A 242 9.61 -11.51 1.93
C ASN A 242 8.79 -10.22 2.10
N PHE A 243 8.43 -9.55 1.01
CA PHE A 243 7.54 -8.38 1.08
C PHE A 243 6.07 -8.79 1.26
N ALA A 244 5.57 -8.66 2.49
CA ALA A 244 4.22 -9.08 2.88
C ALA A 244 3.07 -8.50 2.02
N PRO A 245 3.07 -7.20 1.66
CA PRO A 245 2.01 -6.65 0.80
C PRO A 245 1.92 -7.34 -0.57
N ALA A 246 3.04 -7.82 -1.14
CA ALA A 246 3.01 -8.58 -2.40
C ALA A 246 2.34 -9.95 -2.23
N MET A 247 2.66 -10.67 -1.14
CA MET A 247 1.99 -11.93 -0.79
C MET A 247 0.49 -11.75 -0.61
N TYR A 248 0.09 -10.64 0.01
CA TYR A 248 -1.32 -10.29 0.16
C TYR A 248 -2.00 -10.07 -1.20
N ARG A 249 -1.41 -9.30 -2.12
CA ARG A 249 -1.96 -9.11 -3.48
C ARG A 249 -2.08 -10.43 -4.25
N LEU A 250 -1.07 -11.30 -4.14
CA LEU A 250 -1.11 -12.65 -4.73
C LEU A 250 -2.26 -13.49 -4.15
N SER A 251 -2.44 -13.47 -2.82
CA SER A 251 -3.48 -14.26 -2.14
C SER A 251 -4.91 -13.74 -2.35
N THR A 252 -5.08 -12.50 -2.83
CA THR A 252 -6.38 -11.83 -2.97
C THR A 252 -6.73 -11.59 -4.43
N SER A 253 -6.24 -10.49 -5.00
CA SER A 253 -6.57 -10.06 -6.36
C SER A 253 -6.19 -11.09 -7.42
N PHE A 254 -5.05 -11.77 -7.23
CA PHE A 254 -4.58 -12.79 -8.17
C PHE A 254 -4.90 -14.23 -7.75
N ARG A 255 -5.76 -14.43 -6.73
CA ARG A 255 -6.14 -15.77 -6.24
C ARG A 255 -6.71 -16.66 -7.35
N LYS A 256 -7.54 -16.11 -8.24
CA LYS A 256 -8.11 -16.84 -9.38
C LYS A 256 -7.02 -17.33 -10.34
N TYR A 257 -5.99 -16.52 -10.54
CA TYR A 257 -4.87 -16.82 -11.43
C TYR A 257 -3.93 -17.88 -10.84
N ILE A 258 -3.51 -17.72 -9.58
CA ILE A 258 -2.52 -18.62 -8.96
C ILE A 258 -3.12 -19.92 -8.37
N GLY A 259 -4.44 -19.95 -8.19
CA GLY A 259 -5.14 -21.04 -7.53
C GLY A 259 -5.20 -20.91 -6.01
N GLN A 260 -6.21 -21.56 -5.42
CA GLN A 260 -6.56 -21.43 -4.01
C GLN A 260 -5.47 -21.91 -3.04
N ASP A 261 -4.82 -23.03 -3.36
CA ASP A 261 -3.77 -23.60 -2.50
C ASP A 261 -2.55 -22.67 -2.41
N LYS A 262 -2.11 -22.12 -3.54
CA LYS A 262 -1.00 -21.16 -3.57
C LYS A 262 -1.37 -19.86 -2.85
N ALA A 263 -2.60 -19.38 -3.02
CA ALA A 263 -3.08 -18.21 -2.29
C ALA A 263 -3.05 -18.42 -0.77
N LEU A 264 -3.44 -19.61 -0.29
CA LEU A 264 -3.36 -19.95 1.13
C LEU A 264 -1.90 -19.99 1.62
N VAL A 265 -0.97 -20.53 0.83
CA VAL A 265 0.47 -20.52 1.15
C VAL A 265 1.00 -19.10 1.30
N TYR A 266 0.71 -18.19 0.35
CA TYR A 266 1.15 -16.81 0.46
C TYR A 266 0.52 -16.09 1.66
N ALA A 267 -0.76 -16.32 1.94
CA ALA A 267 -1.43 -15.72 3.09
C ALA A 267 -0.82 -16.17 4.43
N LYS A 268 -0.48 -17.46 4.57
CA LYS A 268 0.20 -18.00 5.75
C LYS A 268 1.64 -17.47 5.87
N ARG A 269 2.37 -17.36 4.76
CA ARG A 269 3.71 -16.75 4.75
C ARG A 269 3.67 -15.29 5.19
N ALA A 270 2.69 -14.51 4.71
CA ALA A 270 2.51 -13.12 5.12
C ALA A 270 2.22 -13.01 6.63
N LEU A 271 1.35 -13.90 7.15
CA LEU A 271 1.08 -13.97 8.59
C LEU A 271 2.34 -14.29 9.41
N ALA A 272 3.15 -15.26 8.96
CA ALA A 272 4.36 -15.68 9.67
C ALA A 272 5.38 -14.55 9.83
N ILE A 273 5.36 -13.54 8.94
CA ILE A 273 6.21 -12.35 9.04
C ILE A 273 5.49 -11.12 9.64
N GLY A 274 4.34 -11.34 10.29
CA GLY A 274 3.62 -10.29 11.01
C GLY A 274 2.82 -9.33 10.14
N TYR A 275 2.43 -9.72 8.92
CA TYR A 275 1.46 -8.93 8.15
C TYR A 275 0.14 -8.85 8.92
N ASN A 276 -0.48 -7.67 8.91
CA ASN A 276 -1.65 -7.33 9.73
C ASN A 276 -2.85 -8.27 9.52
N SER A 277 -3.98 -7.96 10.15
CA SER A 277 -5.21 -8.78 10.09
C SER A 277 -5.74 -9.06 8.66
N ASN A 278 -5.21 -8.40 7.61
CA ASN A 278 -5.45 -8.75 6.22
C ASN A 278 -4.90 -10.12 5.81
N ALA A 279 -3.80 -10.62 6.41
CA ALA A 279 -3.35 -12.01 6.17
C ALA A 279 -4.42 -13.00 6.63
N ILE A 280 -5.01 -12.75 7.81
CA ILE A 280 -6.11 -13.56 8.36
C ILE A 280 -7.33 -13.48 7.45
N ARG A 281 -7.63 -12.29 6.91
CA ARG A 281 -8.68 -12.10 5.88
C ARG A 281 -8.46 -13.05 4.70
N SER A 282 -7.25 -13.07 4.14
CA SER A 282 -6.91 -13.94 3.01
C SER A 282 -7.04 -15.42 3.35
N ILE A 283 -6.55 -15.85 4.52
CA ILE A 283 -6.68 -17.24 5.00
C ILE A 283 -8.16 -17.62 5.16
N TYR A 284 -8.95 -16.76 5.79
CA TYR A 284 -10.38 -16.97 5.97
C TYR A 284 -11.09 -17.17 4.63
N TRP A 285 -10.89 -16.28 3.66
CA TRP A 285 -11.51 -16.41 2.34
C TRP A 285 -10.92 -17.55 1.51
N ALA A 286 -9.68 -17.95 1.75
CA ALA A 286 -9.11 -19.15 1.16
C ALA A 286 -9.78 -20.42 1.68
N TYR A 287 -10.27 -20.48 2.92
CA TYR A 287 -11.08 -21.62 3.39
C TYR A 287 -12.56 -21.50 2.98
N GLN A 288 -13.14 -20.30 3.08
CA GLN A 288 -14.58 -20.11 2.85
C GLN A 288 -14.99 -19.99 1.37
N GLY A 289 -14.03 -19.81 0.47
CA GLY A 289 -14.31 -19.56 -0.94
C GLY A 289 -14.75 -18.11 -1.20
N ASN A 290 -15.65 -17.91 -2.16
CA ASN A 290 -16.18 -16.58 -2.45
C ASN A 290 -17.35 -16.22 -1.51
N TYR A 291 -17.80 -14.96 -1.57
CA TYR A 291 -18.87 -14.47 -0.68
C TYR A 291 -20.22 -15.19 -0.89
N LYS A 292 -20.48 -15.71 -2.10
CA LYS A 292 -21.70 -16.47 -2.46
C LYS A 292 -21.65 -17.94 -2.06
N ALA A 293 -20.46 -18.46 -1.72
CA ALA A 293 -20.31 -19.85 -1.34
C ALA A 293 -20.99 -20.12 0.01
N GLU A 294 -21.69 -21.25 0.09
CA GLU A 294 -22.23 -21.76 1.34
C GLU A 294 -21.09 -22.00 2.34
N ARG A 295 -21.28 -21.54 3.58
CA ARG A 295 -20.30 -21.75 4.64
C ARG A 295 -20.36 -23.19 5.11
N LYS A 296 -19.20 -23.84 5.19
CA LYS A 296 -19.08 -25.19 5.71
C LYS A 296 -18.50 -25.14 7.12
N ARG A 297 -19.08 -25.89 8.05
CA ARG A 297 -18.62 -25.94 9.44
C ARG A 297 -17.14 -26.33 9.55
N ASP A 298 -16.70 -27.31 8.76
CA ASP A 298 -15.29 -27.74 8.74
C ASP A 298 -14.35 -26.62 8.33
N ASN A 299 -14.72 -25.83 7.32
CA ASN A 299 -13.93 -24.68 6.88
C ASN A 299 -13.89 -23.60 7.97
N LEU A 300 -14.99 -23.39 8.70
CA LEU A 300 -15.02 -22.46 9.83
C LEU A 300 -14.09 -22.91 10.96
N LEU A 301 -14.03 -24.22 11.24
CA LEU A 301 -13.09 -24.80 12.20
C LEU A 301 -11.64 -24.64 11.75
N LEU A 302 -11.33 -24.82 10.46
CA LEU A 302 -9.99 -24.58 9.90
C LEU A 302 -9.57 -23.10 10.03
N SER A 303 -10.53 -22.17 9.97
CA SER A 303 -10.27 -20.74 10.17
C SER A 303 -10.19 -20.32 11.65
N LEU A 304 -10.67 -21.14 12.59
CA LEU A 304 -10.82 -20.76 14.00
C LEU A 304 -9.49 -20.43 14.69
N PRO A 305 -8.39 -21.19 14.52
CA PRO A 305 -7.09 -20.82 15.09
C PRO A 305 -6.63 -19.43 14.61
N TYR A 306 -6.78 -19.15 13.32
CA TYR A 306 -6.41 -17.85 12.73
C TYR A 306 -7.29 -16.70 13.24
N ALA A 307 -8.56 -16.97 13.58
CA ALA A 307 -9.41 -15.99 14.23
C ALA A 307 -8.95 -15.68 15.66
N TYR A 308 -8.43 -16.67 16.40
CA TYR A 308 -7.79 -16.42 17.69
C TYR A 308 -6.48 -15.64 17.55
N VAL A 309 -5.65 -15.93 16.52
CA VAL A 309 -4.47 -15.11 16.21
C VAL A 309 -4.87 -13.64 15.94
N ALA A 310 -5.93 -13.40 15.15
CA ALA A 310 -6.45 -12.05 14.92
C ALA A 310 -6.84 -11.35 16.22
N ASN A 311 -7.55 -12.06 17.09
CA ASN A 311 -8.04 -11.50 18.36
C ASN A 311 -6.90 -11.22 19.34
N GLU A 312 -5.99 -12.17 19.54
CA GLU A 312 -4.99 -12.13 20.61
C GLU A 312 -3.72 -11.37 20.21
N TYR A 313 -3.30 -11.48 18.96
CA TYR A 313 -2.08 -10.83 18.47
C TYR A 313 -2.34 -9.45 17.86
N PHE A 314 -3.37 -9.34 17.02
CA PHE A 314 -3.73 -8.13 16.27
C PHE A 314 -4.90 -7.34 16.89
N ARG A 315 -5.40 -7.75 18.08
CA ARG A 315 -6.52 -7.11 18.78
C ARG A 315 -7.78 -6.93 17.91
N ASN A 316 -8.04 -7.87 17.01
CA ASN A 316 -9.17 -7.86 16.06
C ASN A 316 -10.05 -9.10 16.24
N ASP A 317 -11.18 -8.93 16.92
CA ASP A 317 -12.13 -10.01 17.24
C ASP A 317 -13.14 -10.31 16.12
N SER A 318 -13.15 -9.53 15.03
CA SER A 318 -14.18 -9.57 14.00
C SER A 318 -14.35 -10.96 13.35
N TYR A 319 -13.25 -11.69 13.16
CA TYR A 319 -13.29 -13.05 12.61
C TYR A 319 -13.84 -14.07 13.60
N LEU A 320 -13.52 -13.92 14.89
CA LEU A 320 -14.04 -14.78 15.94
C LEU A 320 -15.55 -14.58 16.09
N MET A 321 -16.01 -13.32 16.09
CA MET A 321 -17.45 -12.99 16.08
C MET A 321 -18.15 -13.60 14.87
N ARG A 322 -17.56 -13.48 13.67
CA ARG A 322 -18.13 -13.98 12.42
C ARG A 322 -18.25 -15.52 12.42
N ILE A 323 -17.24 -16.24 12.91
CA ILE A 323 -17.30 -17.71 13.04
C ILE A 323 -18.35 -18.14 14.06
N LYS A 324 -18.40 -17.48 15.24
CA LYS A 324 -19.42 -17.76 16.27
C LYS A 324 -20.84 -17.51 15.76
N HIS A 325 -21.03 -16.47 14.95
CA HIS A 325 -22.32 -16.18 14.34
C HIS A 325 -22.74 -17.30 13.38
N HIS A 326 -21.92 -17.65 12.39
CA HIS A 326 -22.26 -18.69 11.42
C HIS A 326 -22.47 -20.08 12.03
N THR A 327 -21.66 -20.46 13.02
CA THR A 327 -21.83 -21.75 13.72
C THR A 327 -23.16 -21.82 14.50
N ARG A 328 -23.62 -20.69 15.06
CA ARG A 328 -24.95 -20.59 15.68
C ARG A 328 -26.07 -20.65 14.66
N GLU A 329 -25.95 -19.97 13.51
CA GLU A 329 -26.93 -20.05 12.42
C GLU A 329 -27.10 -21.49 11.90
N MET A 330 -26.03 -22.29 11.95
CA MET A 330 -26.05 -23.72 11.60
C MET A 330 -26.61 -24.63 12.70
N ASN A 331 -27.02 -24.10 13.86
CA ASN A 331 -27.37 -24.87 15.07
C ASN A 331 -26.26 -25.82 15.56
N LEU A 332 -25.00 -25.47 15.29
CA LEU A 332 -23.82 -26.24 15.66
C LEU A 332 -22.79 -25.32 16.30
N PRO A 333 -23.07 -24.76 17.50
CA PRO A 333 -22.16 -23.85 18.18
C PRO A 333 -20.82 -24.52 18.49
N LEU A 334 -19.77 -23.70 18.59
CA LEU A 334 -18.44 -24.18 18.98
C LEU A 334 -18.47 -24.85 20.35
N THR A 335 -17.83 -26.02 20.45
CA THR A 335 -17.64 -26.73 21.71
C THR A 335 -16.41 -26.20 22.46
N GLU A 336 -16.35 -26.42 23.77
CA GLU A 336 -15.18 -26.06 24.57
C GLU A 336 -13.90 -26.77 24.09
N ALA A 337 -14.00 -28.01 23.63
CA ALA A 337 -12.87 -28.76 23.09
C ALA A 337 -12.33 -28.13 21.79
N GLU A 338 -13.21 -27.72 20.87
CA GLU A 338 -12.82 -27.03 19.63
C GLU A 338 -12.18 -25.66 19.91
N ILE A 339 -12.73 -24.93 20.88
CA ILE A 339 -12.17 -23.65 21.33
C ILE A 339 -10.77 -23.84 21.91
N SER A 340 -10.61 -24.81 22.82
CA SER A 340 -9.32 -25.11 23.45
C SER A 340 -8.26 -25.50 22.43
N ALA A 341 -8.59 -26.42 21.51
CA ALA A 341 -7.67 -26.86 20.47
C ALA A 341 -7.28 -25.71 19.52
N ALA A 342 -8.23 -24.85 19.16
CA ALA A 342 -7.95 -23.71 18.29
C ALA A 342 -7.06 -22.66 18.96
N LYS A 343 -7.23 -22.43 20.27
CA LYS A 343 -6.36 -21.54 21.06
C LYS A 343 -4.94 -22.08 21.16
N GLU A 344 -4.77 -23.36 21.47
CA GLU A 344 -3.43 -23.99 21.51
C GLU A 344 -2.71 -23.84 20.16
N GLN A 345 -3.43 -24.06 19.05
CA GLN A 345 -2.86 -23.85 17.73
C GLN A 345 -2.57 -22.37 17.44
N ALA A 346 -3.40 -21.44 17.92
CA ALA A 346 -3.16 -20.00 17.78
C ALA A 346 -1.91 -19.55 18.55
N GLU A 347 -1.74 -20.00 19.79
CA GLU A 347 -0.55 -19.74 20.61
C GLU A 347 0.73 -20.21 19.89
N LYS A 348 0.69 -21.42 19.32
CA LYS A 348 1.80 -21.92 18.50
C LYS A 348 2.10 -20.99 17.32
N ILE A 349 1.09 -20.63 16.53
CA ILE A 349 1.26 -19.72 15.39
C ILE A 349 1.85 -18.39 15.86
N ILE A 350 1.34 -17.80 16.95
CA ILE A 350 1.80 -16.53 17.49
C ILE A 350 3.28 -16.60 17.87
N SER A 351 3.71 -17.69 18.53
CA SER A 351 5.12 -17.87 18.93
C SER A 351 6.09 -17.99 17.75
N GLU A 352 5.60 -18.37 16.56
CA GLU A 352 6.40 -18.52 15.34
C GLU A 352 6.44 -17.22 14.51
N ILE A 353 5.60 -16.21 14.81
CA ILE A 353 5.57 -14.96 14.05
C ILE A 353 6.86 -14.17 14.29
N THR A 354 7.54 -13.82 13.19
CA THR A 354 8.73 -12.96 13.20
C THR A 354 8.45 -11.67 12.42
N PRO A 355 8.12 -10.55 13.08
CA PRO A 355 7.67 -9.34 12.42
C PRO A 355 8.70 -8.72 11.50
N VAL A 356 8.26 -8.39 10.28
CA VAL A 356 9.01 -7.64 9.27
C VAL A 356 8.27 -6.32 9.01
N ILE A 357 9.00 -5.20 9.00
CA ILE A 357 8.40 -3.89 8.74
C ILE A 357 8.21 -3.70 7.23
N TYR A 358 6.97 -3.46 6.81
CA TYR A 358 6.60 -3.24 5.41
C TYR A 358 6.01 -1.84 5.16
N ILE A 359 5.77 -1.08 6.22
CA ILE A 359 5.34 0.32 6.13
C ILE A 359 6.54 1.27 6.15
N ASP A 360 6.35 2.44 5.55
CA ASP A 360 7.36 3.50 5.49
C ASP A 360 6.70 4.89 5.44
N ALA A 361 7.51 5.94 5.42
CA ALA A 361 7.05 7.32 5.46
C ALA A 361 6.22 7.77 4.23
N ILE A 362 6.14 6.94 3.18
CA ILE A 362 5.34 7.14 1.97
C ILE A 362 4.11 6.21 1.98
N TYR A 363 4.31 4.92 2.27
CA TYR A 363 3.28 3.88 2.31
C TYR A 363 3.06 3.39 3.74
N ASP A 364 2.14 4.01 4.44
CA ASP A 364 1.70 3.58 5.76
C ASP A 364 0.74 2.36 5.68
N VAL A 365 0.13 2.00 6.82
CA VAL A 365 -0.80 0.87 6.88
C VAL A 365 -1.99 1.08 5.93
N GLU A 366 -2.52 2.30 5.83
CA GLU A 366 -3.69 2.65 5.01
C GLU A 366 -3.43 2.45 3.52
N ALA A 367 -2.19 2.66 3.07
CA ALA A 367 -1.81 2.54 1.66
C ALA A 367 -2.04 1.13 1.07
N TYR A 368 -2.24 0.11 1.90
CA TYR A 368 -2.45 -1.27 1.47
C TYR A 368 -3.90 -1.78 1.61
N HIS A 369 -4.81 -0.94 2.11
CA HIS A 369 -6.26 -1.20 2.16
C HIS A 369 -6.96 -0.73 0.86
#